data_AF-A0A7S0BQC2-F1
#
_entry.id   AF-A0A7S0BQC2-F1
#
_cell.length_a   1.000
_cell.length_b   1.000
_cell.length_c   1.000
_cell.angle_alpha   90.00
_cell.angle_beta   90.00
_cell.angle_gamma   90.00
#
_symmetry.space_group_name_H-M   'P 1'
#
loop_
_entity.id
_entity.type
_entity.pdbx_description
1 polymer ?
#
loop_
_entity_poly.entity_id
_entity_poly.type
_entity_poly.pdbx_seq_one_letter_code
_entity_poly.pdbx_strand_id
1 'polypeptide(L)'
;MRSEHAYRSFWYFRCASPQLPPEHCCRVNENPELTGCSNFSGQVASEGAETKYLARAFQGKLRIHIADKTVLAALAESFPRPEETVERVGWNMSAASLLTHAYNQHPVWDTMLNYLLKNRVIDSGILDACKLTTGVPISPML
;
A
#
# COMPACT_ATOMS: atom_id res chain seq x y z
N MET A 1 18.94 22.29 28.43
CA MET A 1 19.55 21.10 27.78
C MET A 1 18.93 19.82 28.34
N ARG A 2 17.78 19.39 27.81
CA ARG A 2 17.27 18.00 27.78
C ARG A 2 15.81 18.02 27.29
N SER A 3 15.53 17.48 26.10
CA SER A 3 14.25 16.83 25.77
C SER A 3 14.25 16.33 24.32
N GLU A 4 14.92 15.21 24.05
CA GLU A 4 14.78 14.45 22.80
C GLU A 4 14.47 12.99 23.12
N HIS A 5 13.36 12.68 23.78
CA HIS A 5 12.87 11.29 23.89
C HIS A 5 11.36 11.28 24.12
N ALA A 6 10.54 11.36 23.06
CA ALA A 6 9.10 11.15 23.20
C ALA A 6 8.35 10.61 21.96
N TYR A 7 9.01 10.28 20.85
CA TYR A 7 8.30 9.90 19.61
C TYR A 7 8.48 8.44 19.15
N ARG A 8 8.96 7.54 20.01
CA ARG A 8 9.27 6.14 19.61
C ARG A 8 8.34 5.06 20.15
N SER A 9 7.20 5.42 20.75
CA SER A 9 6.41 4.45 21.55
C SER A 9 5.05 4.06 20.97
N PHE A 10 4.70 4.45 19.74
CA PHE A 10 3.32 4.26 19.26
C PHE A 10 3.06 3.01 18.39
N TRP A 11 4.07 2.17 18.12
CA TRP A 11 3.91 0.98 17.25
C TRP A 11 3.87 -0.37 17.97
N TYR A 12 3.78 -0.38 19.30
CA TYR A 12 3.74 -1.62 20.07
C TYR A 12 2.49 -1.66 20.94
N PHE A 13 1.29 -1.90 20.39
CA PHE A 13 0.18 -2.38 21.21
C PHE A 13 -1.03 -2.90 20.41
N ARG A 14 -0.91 -4.08 19.77
CA ARG A 14 -2.07 -4.99 19.63
C ARG A 14 -1.67 -6.41 19.21
N CYS A 15 -1.27 -7.24 20.16
CA CYS A 15 -1.42 -8.70 20.10
C CYS A 15 -1.39 -9.23 21.53
N ALA A 16 -2.51 -9.12 22.23
CA ALA A 16 -2.71 -9.76 23.52
C ALA A 16 -4.02 -10.57 23.45
N SER A 17 -3.89 -11.87 23.20
CA SER A 17 -4.90 -12.88 23.52
C SER A 17 -4.16 -14.06 24.17
N PRO A 18 -4.62 -14.60 25.32
CA PRO A 18 -3.71 -15.19 26.31
C PRO A 18 -3.55 -16.73 26.25
N GLN A 19 -3.88 -17.42 25.15
CA GLN A 19 -3.88 -18.91 25.15
C GLN A 19 -3.43 -19.56 23.83
N LEU A 20 -2.28 -19.15 23.26
CA LEU A 20 -1.57 -20.02 22.31
C LEU A 20 -0.07 -20.09 22.65
N PRO A 21 0.54 -21.29 22.57
CA PRO A 21 1.95 -21.46 22.88
C PRO A 21 2.85 -20.64 21.93
N PRO A 22 4.03 -20.18 22.39
CA PRO A 22 4.83 -19.14 21.76
C PRO A 22 5.54 -19.51 20.44
N GLU A 23 5.18 -20.63 19.79
CA GLU A 23 5.92 -21.18 18.64
C GLU A 23 5.59 -20.55 17.27
N HIS A 24 4.63 -19.61 17.20
CA HIS A 24 4.11 -19.09 15.91
C HIS A 24 4.22 -17.57 15.71
N CYS A 25 5.09 -16.92 16.48
CA CYS A 25 5.56 -15.59 16.15
C CYS A 25 6.84 -15.69 15.30
N CYS A 26 6.71 -15.83 13.97
CA CYS A 26 7.81 -15.49 13.08
C CYS A 26 8.01 -13.96 13.09
N ARG A 27 8.70 -13.51 14.14
CA ARG A 27 9.47 -12.27 14.17
C ARG A 27 10.52 -12.39 13.07
N VAL A 28 10.57 -11.42 12.18
CA VAL A 28 11.62 -11.34 11.16
C VAL A 28 12.95 -11.14 11.89
N ASN A 29 13.73 -12.23 11.84
CA ASN A 29 15.18 -12.39 11.97
C ASN A 29 15.87 -12.10 13.30
N GLU A 30 16.39 -13.18 13.91
CA GLU A 30 17.76 -13.33 14.42
C GLU A 30 17.95 -14.79 14.92
N ASN A 31 18.31 -15.72 14.01
CA ASN A 31 19.34 -16.77 14.19
C ASN A 31 19.33 -17.84 13.06
N PRO A 32 20.49 -18.32 12.60
CA PRO A 32 20.66 -19.10 11.38
C PRO A 32 20.94 -20.58 11.69
N GLU A 33 19.92 -21.40 11.98
CA GLU A 33 20.11 -22.85 12.15
C GLU A 33 18.97 -23.66 11.53
N LEU A 34 18.72 -23.43 10.24
CA LEU A 34 18.10 -24.41 9.35
C LEU A 34 18.84 -24.43 8.01
N THR A 35 20.14 -24.72 8.07
CA THR A 35 20.89 -25.31 6.97
C THR A 35 20.46 -26.77 6.82
N GLY A 36 19.39 -26.99 6.07
CA GLY A 36 19.04 -28.29 5.49
C GLY A 36 19.17 -28.21 3.97
N CYS A 37 20.35 -28.58 3.47
CA CYS A 37 20.74 -28.72 2.06
C CYS A 37 21.15 -27.42 1.33
N SER A 38 22.33 -26.93 1.68
CA SER A 38 23.29 -26.47 0.67
C SER A 38 23.52 -27.60 -0.36
N ASN A 39 23.55 -27.23 -1.65
CA ASN A 39 23.71 -28.11 -2.82
C ASN A 39 22.41 -28.57 -3.50
N PHE A 40 21.55 -27.63 -3.88
CA PHE A 40 20.80 -27.76 -5.13
C PHE A 40 20.97 -26.48 -5.92
N SER A 41 21.92 -26.49 -6.87
CA SER A 41 22.09 -25.46 -7.90
C SER A 41 20.94 -25.53 -8.90
N GLY A 42 19.74 -25.18 -8.43
CA GLY A 42 18.59 -24.83 -9.24
C GLY A 42 18.04 -23.55 -8.60
N GLN A 43 18.41 -22.40 -9.14
CA GLN A 43 17.99 -21.10 -8.62
C GLN A 43 16.47 -20.96 -8.79
N VAL A 44 15.73 -21.31 -7.74
CA VAL A 44 14.34 -20.89 -7.59
C VAL A 44 14.40 -19.56 -6.87
N ALA A 45 14.11 -18.47 -7.59
CA ALA A 45 14.36 -17.09 -7.18
C ALA A 45 13.46 -16.56 -6.04
N SER A 46 12.73 -17.42 -5.32
CA SER A 46 11.80 -17.00 -4.28
C SER A 46 12.39 -17.19 -2.89
N GLU A 47 12.44 -16.12 -2.11
CA GLU A 47 12.94 -16.13 -0.72
C GLU A 47 11.79 -15.92 0.29
N GLY A 48 11.88 -16.58 1.44
CA GLY A 48 10.96 -16.37 2.57
C GLY A 48 9.48 -16.60 2.24
N ALA A 49 8.65 -15.57 2.41
CA ALA A 49 7.19 -15.65 2.26
C ALA A 49 6.68 -15.39 0.83
N GLU A 50 7.56 -15.11 -0.14
CA GLU A 50 7.18 -14.74 -1.51
C GLU A 50 6.42 -15.85 -2.22
N THR A 51 6.90 -17.10 -2.13
CA THR A 51 6.27 -18.27 -2.76
C THR A 51 4.82 -18.44 -2.28
N LYS A 52 4.54 -18.10 -1.02
CA LYS A 52 3.21 -18.19 -0.41
C LYS A 52 2.23 -17.18 -1.03
N TYR A 53 2.67 -15.96 -1.32
CA TYR A 53 1.83 -14.94 -1.95
C TYR A 53 1.70 -15.17 -3.46
N LEU A 54 2.78 -15.60 -4.11
CA LEU A 54 2.81 -15.95 -5.53
C LEU A 54 1.84 -17.11 -5.84
N ALA A 55 1.88 -18.19 -5.05
CA ALA A 55 0.93 -19.30 -5.18
C ALA A 55 -0.54 -18.84 -5.00
N ARG A 56 -0.80 -17.90 -4.09
CA ARG A 56 -2.15 -17.32 -3.90
C ARG A 56 -2.59 -16.39 -5.01
N ALA A 57 -1.66 -15.63 -5.58
CA ALA A 57 -1.92 -14.77 -6.73
C ALA A 57 -2.31 -15.61 -7.95
N PHE A 58 -1.58 -16.69 -8.24
CA PHE A 58 -1.93 -17.62 -9.32
C PHE A 58 -3.25 -18.35 -9.09
N GLN A 59 -3.60 -18.66 -7.84
CA GLN A 59 -4.91 -19.22 -7.50
C GLN A 59 -6.05 -18.18 -7.58
N GLY A 60 -5.74 -16.88 -7.77
CA GLY A 60 -6.71 -15.79 -7.73
C GLY A 60 -7.30 -15.52 -6.34
N LYS A 61 -6.68 -16.03 -5.27
CA LYS A 61 -7.18 -15.99 -3.88
C LYS A 61 -6.22 -15.26 -2.97
N LEU A 62 -5.93 -14.01 -3.31
CA LEU A 62 -5.09 -13.14 -2.50
C LEU A 62 -5.90 -12.60 -1.31
N ARG A 63 -5.79 -13.29 -0.16
CA ARG A 63 -6.55 -13.01 1.08
C ARG A 63 -6.04 -11.79 1.86
N ILE A 64 -5.68 -10.72 1.15
CA ILE A 64 -5.17 -9.47 1.75
C ILE A 64 -6.28 -8.51 2.18
N HIS A 65 -7.53 -8.75 1.74
CA HIS A 65 -8.70 -7.92 2.05
C HIS A 65 -8.48 -6.43 1.71
N ILE A 66 -7.76 -6.17 0.62
CA ILE A 66 -7.51 -4.82 0.08
C ILE A 66 -8.49 -4.57 -1.07
N ALA A 67 -9.05 -3.36 -1.12
CA ALA A 67 -9.93 -2.89 -2.18
C ALA A 67 -9.38 -1.60 -2.81
N ASP A 68 -9.83 -1.26 -4.02
CA ASP A 68 -9.35 -0.07 -4.74
C ASP A 68 -9.41 1.21 -3.91
N LYS A 69 -10.50 1.41 -3.15
CA LYS A 69 -10.65 2.56 -2.25
C LYS A 69 -9.55 2.64 -1.19
N THR A 70 -9.10 1.50 -0.66
CA THR A 70 -8.02 1.46 0.33
C THR A 70 -6.66 1.73 -0.31
N VAL A 71 -6.46 1.32 -1.56
CA VAL A 71 -5.25 1.64 -2.34
C VAL A 71 -5.19 3.14 -2.63
N LEU A 72 -6.29 3.76 -3.07
CA LEU A 72 -6.36 5.20 -3.33
C LEU A 72 -6.10 6.02 -2.06
N ALA A 73 -6.61 5.59 -0.91
CA ALA A 73 -6.35 6.25 0.37
C ALA A 73 -4.86 6.16 0.78
N ALA A 74 -4.23 5.00 0.60
CA ALA A 74 -2.80 4.83 0.85
C ALA A 74 -1.94 5.66 -0.12
N LEU A 75 -2.36 5.74 -1.38
CA LEU A 75 -1.73 6.56 -2.41
C LEU A 75 -1.75 8.04 -2.01
N ALA A 76 -2.92 8.55 -1.61
CA ALA A 76 -3.12 9.93 -1.19
C ALA A 76 -2.17 10.35 -0.04
N GLU A 77 -1.89 9.42 0.87
CA GLU A 77 -0.98 9.66 2.00
C GLU A 77 0.51 9.54 1.60
N SER A 78 0.83 8.70 0.62
CA SER A 78 2.22 8.43 0.21
C SER A 78 2.86 9.57 -0.58
N PHE A 79 2.06 10.38 -1.30
CA PHE A 79 2.58 11.47 -2.12
C PHE A 79 2.73 12.76 -1.32
N PRO A 80 3.81 13.53 -1.53
CA PRO A 80 4.06 14.77 -0.82
C PRO A 80 3.02 15.85 -1.21
N ARG A 81 2.67 16.67 -0.22
CA ARG A 81 1.73 17.78 -0.36
C ARG A 81 2.42 18.97 -1.07
N PRO A 82 1.76 19.66 -2.02
CA PRO A 82 2.25 20.98 -2.44
C PRO A 82 2.23 21.92 -1.23
N GLU A 83 3.29 22.69 -1.00
CA GLU A 83 3.62 23.36 0.27
C GLU A 83 2.67 24.49 0.76
N GLU A 84 1.40 24.53 0.33
CA GLU A 84 0.46 25.56 0.77
C GLU A 84 -0.48 25.07 1.88
N THR A 85 -0.11 25.47 3.09
CA THR A 85 -0.92 25.60 4.33
C THR A 85 -1.22 24.34 5.17
N VAL A 86 -0.87 24.51 6.44
CA VAL A 86 -0.82 23.52 7.49
C VAL A 86 -2.19 23.44 8.17
N GLU A 87 -3.08 22.59 7.66
CA GLU A 87 -4.14 22.00 8.47
C GLU A 87 -4.11 20.49 8.29
N ARG A 88 -3.50 19.82 9.27
CA ARG A 88 -3.09 18.41 9.23
C ARG A 88 -4.24 17.39 9.17
N VAL A 89 -5.50 17.81 9.18
CA VAL A 89 -6.65 16.88 9.32
C VAL A 89 -7.71 17.05 8.23
N GLY A 90 -7.78 18.19 7.53
CA GLY A 90 -8.85 18.46 6.56
C GLY A 90 -8.60 17.93 5.14
N TRP A 91 -7.34 17.95 4.66
CA TRP A 91 -7.04 17.70 3.24
C TRP A 91 -6.81 16.22 2.87
N ASN A 92 -6.48 15.33 3.81
CA ASN A 92 -6.24 13.93 3.44
C ASN A 92 -7.52 13.28 2.87
N MET A 93 -8.68 13.72 3.35
CA MET A 93 -9.98 13.37 2.78
C MET A 93 -10.23 14.05 1.42
N SER A 94 -9.69 15.25 1.17
CA SER A 94 -9.85 15.94 -0.12
C SER A 94 -8.93 15.35 -1.20
N ALA A 95 -7.67 15.02 -0.91
CA ALA A 95 -6.79 14.33 -1.85
C ALA A 95 -7.30 12.93 -2.22
N ALA A 96 -7.75 12.16 -1.22
CA ALA A 96 -8.35 10.85 -1.45
C ALA A 96 -9.66 10.94 -2.26
N SER A 97 -10.49 11.97 -2.03
CA SER A 97 -11.71 12.17 -2.82
C SER A 97 -11.43 12.65 -4.25
N LEU A 98 -10.40 13.46 -4.48
CA LEU A 98 -9.94 13.83 -5.83
C LEU A 98 -9.49 12.59 -6.62
N LEU A 99 -8.67 11.72 -6.00
CA LEU A 99 -8.23 10.48 -6.63
C LEU A 99 -9.40 9.51 -6.86
N THR A 100 -10.33 9.41 -5.91
CA THR A 100 -11.55 8.61 -6.07
C THR A 100 -12.40 9.13 -7.22
N HIS A 101 -12.54 10.44 -7.34
CA HIS A 101 -13.28 11.07 -8.44
C HIS A 101 -12.61 10.81 -9.80
N ALA A 102 -11.28 10.97 -9.88
CA ALA A 102 -10.51 10.64 -11.08
C ALA A 102 -10.65 9.15 -11.47
N TYR A 103 -10.57 8.24 -10.50
CA TYR A 103 -10.71 6.80 -10.72
C TYR A 103 -12.12 6.43 -11.19
N ASN A 104 -13.15 7.08 -10.66
CA ASN A 104 -14.53 6.83 -11.08
C ASN A 104 -14.80 7.30 -12.52
N GLN A 105 -14.14 8.36 -12.98
CA GLN A 105 -14.22 8.82 -14.37
C GLN A 105 -13.41 7.94 -15.32
N HIS A 106 -12.26 7.43 -14.87
CA HIS A 106 -11.35 6.64 -15.67
C HIS A 106 -10.62 5.58 -14.81
N PRO A 107 -11.17 4.36 -14.67
CA PRO A 107 -10.62 3.31 -13.81
C PRO A 107 -9.45 2.57 -14.50
N VAL A 108 -8.42 3.31 -14.88
CA VAL A 108 -7.16 2.79 -15.44
C VAL A 108 -6.00 3.29 -14.57
N TRP A 109 -5.30 2.36 -13.94
CA TRP A 109 -4.20 2.70 -13.02
C TRP A 109 -2.99 3.29 -13.75
N ASP A 110 -2.68 2.81 -14.95
CA ASP A 110 -1.48 3.24 -15.69
C ASP A 110 -1.51 4.73 -16.01
N THR A 111 -2.62 5.27 -16.50
CA THR A 111 -2.77 6.71 -16.81
C THR A 111 -2.65 7.57 -15.57
N MET A 112 -3.30 7.14 -14.47
CA MET A 112 -3.27 7.85 -13.20
C MET A 112 -1.86 7.85 -12.59
N LEU A 113 -1.21 6.68 -12.53
CA LEU A 113 0.15 6.54 -12.01
C LEU A 113 1.17 7.30 -12.86
N ASN A 114 1.06 7.25 -14.19
CA ASN A 114 1.94 7.99 -15.09
C ASN A 114 1.86 9.51 -14.86
N TYR A 115 0.68 10.05 -14.54
CA TYR A 115 0.52 11.45 -14.16
C TYR A 115 1.19 11.75 -12.81
N LEU A 116 0.93 10.92 -11.80
CA LEU A 116 1.49 11.09 -10.45
C LEU A 116 3.01 10.96 -10.43
N LEU A 117 3.58 10.05 -11.21
CA LEU A 117 5.03 9.89 -11.32
C LEU A 117 5.71 11.09 -12.00
N LYS A 118 5.02 11.74 -12.97
CA LYS A 118 5.53 12.93 -13.66
C LYS A 118 5.49 14.17 -12.78
N ASN A 119 4.36 14.44 -12.12
CA ASN A 119 4.17 15.66 -11.36
C ASN A 119 4.68 15.54 -9.91
N ARG A 120 4.75 14.31 -9.38
CA ARG A 120 5.13 13.97 -7.99
C ARG A 120 4.24 14.60 -6.92
N VAL A 121 3.18 15.29 -7.31
CA VAL A 121 2.24 16.04 -6.47
C VAL A 121 0.82 15.73 -6.94
N ILE A 122 -0.13 15.69 -5.99
CA ILE A 122 -1.56 15.50 -6.27
C ILE A 122 -2.21 16.87 -6.45
N ASP A 123 -2.36 17.29 -7.71
CA ASP A 123 -3.00 18.54 -8.10
C ASP A 123 -4.36 18.31 -8.78
N SER A 124 -5.18 19.37 -8.87
CA SER A 124 -6.46 19.34 -9.60
C SER A 124 -6.33 18.97 -11.08
N GLY A 125 -5.14 19.16 -11.67
CA GLY A 125 -4.83 18.74 -13.05
C GLY A 125 -4.94 17.23 -13.30
N ILE A 126 -5.02 16.40 -12.26
CA ILE A 126 -5.25 14.96 -12.42
C ILE A 126 -6.60 14.64 -13.07
N LEU A 127 -7.60 15.50 -12.83
CA LEU A 127 -8.92 15.39 -13.45
C LEU A 127 -8.86 15.68 -14.95
N ASP A 128 -7.91 16.52 -15.37
CA ASP A 128 -7.73 16.80 -16.78
C ASP A 128 -7.06 15.64 -17.52
N ALA A 129 -6.17 14.92 -16.84
CA ALA A 129 -5.52 13.73 -17.38
C ALA A 129 -6.46 12.51 -17.39
N CYS A 130 -7.32 12.36 -16.37
CA CYS A 130 -8.22 11.23 -16.19
C CYS A 130 -9.67 11.57 -16.60
N LYS A 131 -9.85 12.11 -17.82
CA LYS A 131 -11.19 12.37 -18.37
C LYS A 131 -11.85 11.09 -18.87
N LEU A 132 -13.18 11.11 -18.85
CA LEU A 132 -14.01 10.06 -19.45
C LEU A 132 -13.62 9.88 -20.93
N THR A 133 -13.12 8.70 -21.25
CA THR A 133 -12.67 8.33 -22.59
C THR A 133 -13.56 7.22 -23.14
N THR A 134 -14.04 7.38 -24.38
CA THR A 134 -14.85 6.36 -25.04
C THR A 134 -14.05 5.05 -25.17
N GLY A 135 -14.68 3.93 -24.81
CA GLY A 135 -14.03 2.60 -24.84
C GLY A 135 -13.44 2.15 -23.51
N VAL A 136 -13.40 3.02 -22.50
CA VAL A 136 -13.04 2.65 -21.12
C VAL A 136 -14.32 2.60 -20.26
N PRO A 137 -14.57 1.50 -19.53
CA PRO A 137 -15.74 1.39 -18.66
C PRO A 137 -15.62 2.37 -17.49
N ILE A 138 -16.74 2.93 -17.05
CA ILE A 138 -16.79 3.76 -15.83
C ILE A 138 -17.24 2.92 -14.63
N SER A 139 -16.81 3.34 -13.44
CA SER A 139 -17.36 2.76 -12.20
C SER A 139 -18.86 3.03 -12.14
N PRO A 140 -19.70 2.00 -11.95
CA PRO A 140 -21.15 2.19 -11.80
C PRO A 140 -21.46 2.99 -10.54
N MET A 141 -22.57 3.74 -10.56
CA MET A 141 -23.04 4.54 -9.43
C MET A 141 -23.67 3.62 -8.37
N LEU A 142 -22.83 3.07 -7.49
CA LEU A 142 -23.19 2.18 -6.38
C LEU A 142 -22.53 2.62 -5.06
#